data_AF-A0A2I8EX89-F1
#
_entry.id   AF-A0A2I8EX89-F1
#
_cell.length_a   1.000
_cell.length_b   1.000
_cell.length_c   1.000
_cell.angle_alpha   90.00
_cell.angle_beta   90.00
_cell.angle_gamma   90.00
#
_symmetry.space_group_name_H-M   'P 1'
#
loop_
_entity.id
_entity.type
_entity.pdbx_description
1 polymer ?
#
loop_
_entity_poly.entity_id
_entity_poly.type
_entity_poly.pdbx_seq_one_letter_code
_entity_poly.pdbx_strand_id
1 'polypeptide(L)'
;MNRKHIASIAVAATALALSIGTAEAAQGCGPGGWRNVWGQCRYSAPVVVQSPVVYATPAAPVSTYACPPGYWLGPWGHCRDTPYHGRLPNGMYQ
;
A
#
# COMPACT_ATOMS: atom_id res chain seq x y z
N MET A 1 -34.14 41.89 -30.47
CA MET A 1 -32.82 41.25 -30.38
C MET A 1 -32.30 40.98 -31.80
N ASN A 2 -31.17 41.57 -32.21
CA ASN A 2 -30.70 41.56 -33.60
C ASN A 2 -30.13 40.19 -33.99
N ARG A 3 -30.45 39.65 -35.18
CA ARG A 3 -29.94 38.36 -35.68
C ARG A 3 -28.42 38.26 -35.61
N LYS A 4 -27.71 39.39 -35.77
CA LYS A 4 -26.25 39.48 -35.62
C LYS A 4 -25.80 39.10 -34.20
N HIS A 5 -26.52 39.57 -33.17
CA HIS A 5 -26.21 39.23 -31.78
C HIS A 5 -26.49 37.76 -31.47
N ILE A 6 -27.55 37.18 -32.05
CA ILE A 6 -27.85 35.75 -31.88
C ILE A 6 -26.72 34.89 -32.48
N ALA A 7 -26.25 35.24 -33.68
CA ALA A 7 -25.12 34.54 -34.30
C ALA A 7 -23.83 34.69 -33.49
N SER A 8 -23.58 35.88 -32.94
CA SER A 8 -22.40 36.15 -32.10
C SER A 8 -22.42 35.31 -30.82
N ILE A 9 -23.58 35.26 -30.17
CA ILE A 9 -23.79 34.49 -28.93
C ILE A 9 -23.64 32.99 -29.21
N ALA A 10 -24.20 32.48 -30.33
CA ALA A 10 -24.10 31.07 -30.70
C ALA A 10 -22.63 30.65 -30.97
N VAL A 11 -21.87 31.48 -31.70
CA VAL A 11 -20.45 31.20 -31.97
C VAL A 11 -19.63 31.24 -30.68
N ALA A 12 -19.85 32.24 -29.82
CA ALA A 12 -19.16 32.36 -28.55
C ALA A 12 -19.47 31.18 -27.61
N ALA A 13 -20.74 30.76 -27.51
CA ALA A 13 -21.16 29.63 -26.69
C ALA A 13 -20.56 28.30 -27.18
N THR A 14 -20.49 28.09 -28.49
CA THR A 14 -19.92 26.87 -29.06
C THR A 14 -18.41 26.81 -28.85
N ALA A 15 -17.69 27.93 -28.99
CA ALA A 15 -16.25 28.00 -28.71
C ALA A 15 -15.92 27.74 -27.24
N LEU A 16 -16.75 28.22 -26.31
CA LEU A 16 -16.61 27.96 -24.88
C LEU A 16 -16.86 26.48 -24.51
N ALA A 17 -17.80 25.82 -25.20
CA ALA A 17 -18.10 24.41 -24.96
C ALA A 17 -17.00 23.44 -25.45
N LEU A 18 -16.27 23.79 -26.52
CA LEU A 18 -15.16 22.95 -27.03
C LEU A 18 -13.82 23.20 -26.32
N SER A 19 -13.68 24.29 -25.55
CA SER A 19 -12.43 24.66 -24.87
C SER A 19 -12.33 24.11 -23.45
N ILE A 20 -13.42 23.61 -22.88
CA ILE A 20 -13.41 22.83 -21.64
C ILE A 20 -13.04 21.37 -21.93
N GLY A 21 -11.81 21.16 -22.42
CA GLY A 21 -11.17 19.87 -22.22
C GLY A 21 -11.11 19.62 -20.72
N THR A 22 -11.75 18.55 -20.25
CA THR A 22 -11.73 18.20 -18.83
C THR A 22 -10.28 17.95 -18.43
N ALA A 23 -9.64 18.97 -17.87
CA ALA A 23 -8.40 18.81 -17.14
C ALA A 23 -8.76 17.99 -15.90
N GLU A 24 -8.83 16.67 -16.10
CA GLU A 24 -8.76 15.73 -15.00
C GLU A 24 -7.54 16.11 -14.18
N ALA A 25 -7.69 16.17 -12.85
CA ALA A 25 -6.71 16.68 -11.89
C ALA A 25 -5.34 15.94 -11.92
N ALA A 26 -5.13 15.04 -12.88
CA ALA A 26 -3.94 14.31 -13.28
C ALA A 26 -2.89 15.14 -14.05
N GLN A 27 -3.06 16.45 -14.20
CA GLN A 27 -2.12 17.33 -14.93
C GLN A 27 -1.90 16.90 -16.41
N GLY A 28 -2.88 16.27 -17.06
CA GLY A 28 -2.78 15.83 -18.46
C GLY A 28 -2.12 14.46 -18.66
N CYS A 29 -2.11 13.61 -17.62
CA CYS A 29 -1.65 12.22 -17.69
C CYS A 29 -2.79 11.20 -17.90
N GLY A 30 -4.01 11.65 -18.22
CA GLY A 30 -5.17 10.76 -18.42
C GLY A 30 -5.79 10.24 -17.11
N PRO A 31 -6.88 9.44 -17.20
CA PRO A 31 -7.62 8.96 -16.05
C PRO A 31 -6.76 8.09 -15.12
N GLY A 32 -6.74 8.43 -13.82
CA GLY A 32 -5.95 7.72 -12.81
C GLY A 32 -4.45 8.05 -12.82
N GLY A 33 -4.01 8.98 -13.66
CA GLY A 33 -2.64 9.50 -13.69
C GLY A 33 -2.43 10.73 -12.81
N TRP A 34 -1.17 11.12 -12.57
CA TRP A 34 -0.77 12.45 -12.10
C TRP A 34 0.67 12.76 -12.52
N ARG A 35 1.10 14.03 -12.53
CA ARG A 35 2.51 14.36 -12.73
C ARG A 35 3.25 14.42 -11.41
N ASN A 36 4.50 13.95 -11.40
CA ASN A 36 5.42 14.21 -10.30
C ASN A 36 6.06 15.60 -10.44
N VAL A 37 6.88 15.98 -9.45
CA VAL A 37 7.61 17.27 -9.43
C VAL A 37 8.56 17.46 -10.63
N TRP A 38 8.97 16.35 -11.28
CA TRP A 38 9.82 16.34 -12.47
C TRP A 38 9.02 16.32 -13.78
N GLY A 39 7.69 16.44 -13.73
CA GLY A 39 6.80 16.52 -14.89
C GLY A 39 6.45 15.17 -15.54
N GLN A 40 6.89 14.05 -14.96
CA GLN A 40 6.63 12.70 -15.49
C GLN A 40 5.26 12.19 -15.04
N CYS A 41 4.56 11.50 -15.94
CA CYS A 41 3.29 10.85 -15.60
C CYS A 41 3.50 9.59 -14.74
N ARG A 42 2.73 9.50 -13.66
CA ARG A 42 2.64 8.33 -12.78
C ARG A 42 1.20 7.86 -12.69
N TYR A 43 1.03 6.57 -12.45
CA TYR A 43 -0.28 5.95 -12.25
C TYR A 43 -0.27 5.18 -10.93
N SER A 44 -1.38 5.23 -10.20
CA SER A 44 -1.56 4.36 -9.04
C SER A 44 -1.80 2.96 -9.59
N ALA A 45 -0.86 2.05 -9.34
CA ALA A 45 -1.20 0.64 -9.47
C ALA A 45 -2.37 0.35 -8.51
N PRO A 46 -3.38 -0.44 -8.91
CA PRO A 46 -4.39 -0.89 -7.97
C PRO A 46 -3.66 -1.57 -6.80
N VAL A 47 -4.02 -1.19 -5.57
CA VAL A 47 -3.56 -1.93 -4.39
C VAL A 47 -4.20 -3.30 -4.49
N VAL A 48 -3.44 -4.27 -5.00
CA VAL A 48 -3.80 -5.67 -4.87
C VAL A 48 -3.63 -5.98 -3.39
N VAL A 49 -4.72 -5.90 -2.64
CA VAL A 49 -4.79 -6.52 -1.32
C VAL A 49 -4.71 -8.01 -1.61
N GLN A 50 -3.49 -8.56 -1.58
CA GLN A 50 -3.33 -9.98 -1.31
C GLN A 50 -4.01 -10.17 0.03
N SER A 51 -5.22 -10.75 -0.01
CA SER A 51 -5.88 -11.22 1.19
C SER A 51 -4.83 -11.98 1.99
N PRO A 52 -4.62 -11.67 3.28
CA PRO A 52 -3.67 -12.44 4.06
C PRO A 52 -4.10 -13.88 3.91
N VAL A 53 -3.22 -14.70 3.33
CA VAL A 53 -3.38 -16.14 3.41
C VAL A 53 -3.21 -16.41 4.90
N VAL A 54 -4.34 -16.49 5.59
CA VAL A 54 -4.40 -17.05 6.93
C VAL A 54 -4.11 -18.52 6.70
N TYR A 55 -2.84 -18.86 6.69
CA TYR A 55 -2.45 -20.21 7.06
C TYR A 55 -3.06 -20.36 8.45
N ALA A 56 -4.14 -21.15 8.55
CA ALA A 56 -4.46 -21.77 9.82
C ALA A 56 -3.13 -22.32 10.27
N THR A 57 -2.58 -21.75 11.34
CA THR A 57 -1.35 -22.27 11.93
C THR A 57 -1.66 -23.74 12.07
N PRO A 58 -0.97 -24.65 11.36
CA PRO A 58 -1.15 -26.07 11.61
C PRO A 58 -0.99 -26.14 13.11
N ALA A 59 -2.00 -26.67 13.82
CA ALA A 59 -1.92 -26.84 15.25
C ALA A 59 -0.58 -27.51 15.45
N ALA A 60 0.42 -26.72 15.86
CA ALA A 60 1.78 -27.21 15.89
C ALA A 60 1.64 -28.41 16.81
N PRO A 61 2.13 -29.61 16.43
CA PRO A 61 2.28 -30.62 17.44
C PRO A 61 3.04 -29.90 18.54
N VAL A 62 2.38 -29.66 19.68
CA VAL A 62 3.02 -29.21 20.90
C VAL A 62 3.96 -30.35 21.19
N SER A 63 5.15 -30.27 20.60
CA SER A 63 6.17 -31.28 20.68
C SER A 63 6.44 -31.34 22.16
N THR A 64 5.89 -32.37 22.80
CA THR A 64 5.95 -32.57 24.24
C THR A 64 7.41 -32.77 24.68
N TYR A 65 8.35 -32.74 23.73
CA TYR A 65 9.76 -32.49 23.90
C TYR A 65 10.20 -31.41 22.90
N ALA A 66 10.10 -30.14 23.28
CA ALA A 66 10.70 -29.05 22.51
C ALA A 66 12.23 -29.20 22.43
N CYS A 67 12.82 -29.97 23.36
CA CYS A 67 14.26 -30.18 23.49
C CYS A 67 14.61 -31.63 23.89
N PRO A 68 15.82 -32.12 23.53
CA PRO A 68 16.32 -33.43 23.94
C PRO A 68 16.43 -33.54 25.48
N PRO A 69 16.49 -34.77 26.04
CA PRO A 69 16.75 -34.96 27.47
C PRO A 69 18.02 -34.23 27.91
N GLY A 70 17.94 -33.44 28.98
CA GLY A 70 19.04 -32.60 29.48
C GLY A 70 19.07 -31.17 28.92
N TYR A 71 18.18 -30.85 27.97
CA TYR A 71 18.07 -29.52 27.38
C TYR A 71 16.71 -28.89 27.71
N TRP A 72 16.68 -27.56 27.80
CA TRP A 72 15.48 -26.77 27.99
C TRP A 72 15.36 -25.70 26.90
N LEU A 73 14.12 -25.24 26.68
CA LEU A 73 13.85 -24.17 25.73
C LEU A 73 14.35 -22.84 26.31
N GLY A 74 15.30 -22.22 25.62
CA GLY A 74 15.83 -20.91 25.98
C GLY A 74 14.87 -19.76 25.60
N PRO A 75 15.17 -18.52 26.04
CA PRO A 75 14.31 -17.35 25.80
C PRO A 75 14.01 -17.05 24.32
N TRP A 76 14.88 -17.51 23.43
CA TRP A 76 14.81 -17.31 21.98
C TRP A 76 14.28 -18.53 21.21
N GLY A 77 13.78 -19.56 21.91
CA GLY A 77 13.25 -20.77 21.28
C GLY A 77 14.32 -21.79 20.85
N HIS A 78 15.60 -21.57 21.20
CA HIS A 78 16.66 -22.56 21.01
C HIS A 78 16.79 -23.46 22.24
N CYS A 79 17.06 -24.75 22.02
CA CYS A 79 17.41 -25.65 23.11
C CYS A 79 18.77 -25.33 23.69
N ARG A 80 18.87 -25.35 25.01
CA ARG A 80 20.10 -25.05 25.77
C ARG A 80 20.24 -26.01 26.94
N ASP A 81 21.48 -26.29 27.30
CA ASP A 81 21.90 -27.05 28.47
C ASP A 81 22.63 -26.17 29.51
N THR A 82 22.70 -24.85 29.26
CA THR A 82 23.35 -23.86 30.11
C THR A 82 22.45 -22.67 30.46
N PRO A 83 22.60 -22.07 31.66
CA PRO A 83 21.89 -20.83 32.01
C PRO A 83 22.10 -19.74 30.97
N TYR A 84 21.05 -18.96 30.71
CA TYR A 84 21.12 -17.86 29.77
C TYR A 84 21.70 -16.61 30.44
N HIS A 85 22.69 -15.99 29.80
CA HIS A 85 23.16 -14.65 30.14
C HIS A 85 23.08 -13.73 28.93
N GLY A 86 22.42 -12.59 29.07
CA GLY A 86 22.28 -11.59 28.01
C GLY A 86 20.89 -10.96 27.94
N ARG A 87 20.61 -10.35 26.79
CA ARG A 87 19.37 -9.60 26.56
C ARG A 87 18.22 -10.52 26.17
N LEU A 88 17.19 -10.54 26.99
CA LEU A 88 15.95 -11.26 26.78
C LEU A 88 15.06 -10.61 25.69
N PRO A 89 14.07 -11.33 25.15
CA PRO A 89 13.13 -10.79 24.15
C PRO A 89 12.33 -9.59 24.65
N ASN A 90 12.06 -9.51 25.95
CA ASN A 90 11.43 -8.35 26.59
C ASN A 90 12.37 -7.16 26.80
N GLY A 91 13.63 -7.26 26.33
CA GLY A 91 14.64 -6.21 26.44
C GLY A 91 15.37 -6.17 27.79
N MET A 92 14.96 -6.98 28.76
CA MET A 92 15.63 -7.09 30.06
C MET A 92 16.91 -7.93 29.95
N TYR A 93 17.77 -7.88 30.96
CA TYR A 93 18.97 -8.73 31.03
C TYR A 93 18.82 -9.79 32.11
N GLN A 94 19.35 -10.98 31.85
CA GLN A 94 19.46 -12.13 32.76
C GLN A 94 20.90 -12.65 32.75
#